data_AF-A0A7S3PKY6-F1
#
_entry.id   AF-A0A7S3PKY6-F1
#
_cell.length_a   1.000
_cell.length_b   1.000
_cell.length_c   1.000
_cell.angle_alpha   90.00
_cell.angle_beta   90.00
_cell.angle_gamma   90.00
#
_symmetry.space_group_name_H-M   'P 1'
#
loop_
_entity.id
_entity.type
_entity.pdbx_description
1 polymer ?
#
loop_
_entity_poly.entity_id
_entity_poly.type
_entity_poly.pdbx_seq_one_letter_code
_entity_poly.pdbx_strand_id
1 'polypeptide(L)'
;CGFIVASKVVHATNGYGLNLLPKRLQNIMTAYRGQVISAIASESDVKKSIVFECVEGSHEEYLIKRVKDNVIIFGGCRHAANGEALNIVDDSTIETNVTHELARQLDRLLRRPQIFDIKSGNTNSKKT
;
A
#
# COMPACT_ATOMS: atom_id res chain seq x y z
N CYS A 1 23.77 3.64 -34.80
CA CYS A 1 23.85 2.83 -33.56
C CYS A 1 24.88 3.45 -32.63
N GLY A 2 24.51 3.68 -31.36
CA GLY A 2 25.43 4.18 -30.34
C GLY A 2 25.81 3.06 -29.36
N PHE A 3 27.02 3.12 -28.82
CA PHE A 3 27.47 2.24 -27.74
C PHE A 3 27.65 3.08 -26.47
N ILE A 4 27.19 2.55 -25.34
CA ILE A 4 27.46 3.12 -24.02
C ILE A 4 28.44 2.17 -23.32
N VAL A 5 29.61 2.68 -22.97
CA VAL A 5 30.66 1.92 -22.25
C VAL A 5 30.69 2.39 -20.80
N ALA A 6 30.56 1.46 -19.86
CA ALA A 6 30.61 1.74 -18.43
C ALA A 6 31.36 0.64 -17.69
N SER A 7 32.14 1.02 -16.67
CA SER A 7 32.87 0.06 -15.82
C SER A 7 31.95 -0.69 -14.84
N LYS A 8 30.80 -0.09 -14.50
CA LYS A 8 29.75 -0.67 -13.67
C LYS A 8 28.38 -0.23 -14.17
N VAL A 9 27.40 -1.11 -14.07
CA VAL A 9 25.99 -0.84 -14.42
C VAL A 9 25.13 -1.22 -13.23
N VAL A 10 24.25 -0.31 -12.80
CA VAL A 10 23.24 -0.56 -11.77
C VAL A 10 21.91 -0.80 -12.45
N HIS A 11 21.31 -1.96 -12.20
CA HIS A 11 20.00 -2.32 -12.72
C HIS A 11 18.91 -2.05 -11.67
N ALA A 12 18.19 -0.93 -11.83
CA ALA A 12 17.19 -0.43 -10.88
C ALA A 12 15.81 -0.25 -11.54
N THR A 13 15.39 -1.23 -12.35
CA THR A 13 14.15 -1.19 -13.15
C THR A 13 12.99 -1.96 -12.52
N ASN A 14 13.16 -2.47 -11.29
CA ASN A 14 12.18 -3.31 -10.60
C ASN A 14 11.72 -4.50 -11.49
N GLY A 15 10.43 -4.81 -11.49
CA GLY A 15 9.84 -5.88 -12.30
C GLY A 15 10.00 -5.71 -13.82
N TYR A 16 10.24 -4.49 -14.31
CA TYR A 16 10.33 -4.20 -15.74
C TYR A 16 11.58 -4.77 -16.41
N GLY A 17 12.66 -4.99 -15.65
CA GLY A 17 13.89 -5.57 -16.17
C GLY A 17 14.10 -7.03 -15.80
N LEU A 18 13.05 -7.76 -15.42
CA LEU A 18 13.18 -9.19 -15.09
C LEU A 18 13.76 -9.99 -16.25
N ASN A 19 13.40 -9.66 -17.49
CA ASN A 19 13.95 -10.28 -18.69
C ASN A 19 15.46 -10.03 -18.89
N LEU A 20 16.04 -9.02 -18.23
CA LEU A 20 17.47 -8.72 -18.26
C LEU A 20 18.27 -9.54 -17.23
N LEU A 21 17.58 -10.18 -16.26
CA LEU A 21 18.23 -11.02 -15.27
C LEU A 21 18.52 -12.43 -15.81
N PRO A 22 19.55 -13.12 -15.32
CA PRO A 22 19.76 -14.55 -15.60
C PRO A 22 18.50 -15.37 -15.28
N LYS A 23 18.17 -16.38 -16.11
CA LYS A 23 16.94 -17.20 -15.97
C LYS A 23 16.64 -17.68 -14.54
N ARG A 24 17.68 -18.10 -13.80
CA ARG A 24 17.56 -18.53 -12.39
C ARG A 24 17.06 -17.44 -11.42
N LEU A 25 17.25 -16.18 -11.77
CA LEU A 25 16.84 -15.00 -11.00
C LEU A 25 15.54 -14.37 -11.54
N GLN A 26 14.97 -14.87 -12.63
CA GLN A 26 13.70 -14.34 -13.13
C GLN A 26 12.53 -14.79 -12.24
N ASN A 27 12.64 -15.96 -11.61
CA ASN A 27 11.57 -16.55 -10.80
C ASN A 27 11.63 -16.15 -9.31
N ILE A 28 12.64 -15.38 -8.88
CA ILE A 28 12.76 -14.96 -7.47
C ILE A 28 11.95 -13.70 -7.15
N MET A 29 11.47 -13.00 -8.16
CA MET A 29 10.73 -11.76 -8.03
C MET A 29 9.35 -11.94 -8.62
N THR A 30 8.35 -11.64 -7.80
CA THR A 30 6.95 -11.68 -8.21
C THR A 30 6.41 -10.27 -8.19
N ALA A 31 5.94 -9.79 -9.34
CA ALA A 31 5.26 -8.51 -9.42
C ALA A 31 3.85 -8.64 -8.85
N TYR A 32 3.46 -7.70 -8.01
CA TYR A 32 2.09 -7.59 -7.51
C TYR A 32 1.56 -6.20 -7.85
N ARG A 33 0.39 -6.17 -8.49
CA ARG A 33 -0.31 -4.91 -8.74
C ARG A 33 -0.90 -4.39 -7.44
N GLY A 34 -0.69 -3.10 -7.17
CA GLY A 34 -1.19 -2.41 -5.98
C GLY A 34 -1.80 -1.08 -6.38
N GLN A 35 -3.12 -0.95 -6.20
CA GLN A 35 -3.83 0.30 -6.45
C GLN A 35 -4.08 1.05 -5.15
N VAL A 36 -4.04 2.38 -5.24
CA VAL A 36 -4.36 3.30 -4.14
C VAL A 36 -5.34 4.35 -4.60
N ILE A 37 -6.10 4.92 -3.66
CA ILE A 37 -6.78 6.19 -3.83
C ILE A 37 -6.13 7.25 -2.95
N SER A 38 -6.27 8.51 -3.36
CA SER A 38 -5.83 9.63 -2.53
C SER A 38 -6.94 10.66 -2.40
N ALA A 39 -7.02 11.28 -1.23
CA ALA A 39 -8.01 12.30 -0.92
C ALA A 39 -7.37 13.40 -0.07
N ILE A 40 -7.82 14.63 -0.23
CA ILE A 40 -7.45 15.73 0.67
C ILE A 40 -8.28 15.58 1.95
N ALA A 41 -7.60 15.47 3.09
CA ALA A 41 -8.25 15.44 4.39
C ALA A 41 -8.44 16.85 4.93
N SER A 42 -9.52 17.09 5.66
CA SER A 42 -9.54 18.22 6.58
C SER A 42 -8.60 17.94 7.76
N GLU A 43 -8.10 18.99 8.41
CA GLU A 43 -7.15 18.84 9.52
C GLU A 43 -7.69 17.96 10.68
N SER A 44 -9.02 17.91 10.83
CA SER A 44 -9.73 17.12 11.84
C SER A 44 -9.93 15.63 11.52
N ASP A 45 -9.80 15.21 10.25
CA ASP A 45 -10.33 13.90 9.82
C ASP A 45 -9.44 12.72 10.22
N VAL A 46 -8.13 12.93 10.36
CA VAL A 46 -7.18 11.85 10.64
C VAL A 46 -6.16 12.29 11.68
N LYS A 47 -6.37 11.80 12.92
CA LYS A 47 -5.51 12.02 14.09
C LYS A 47 -4.21 11.21 14.10
N LYS A 48 -4.08 10.14 13.30
CA LYS A 48 -2.89 9.27 13.27
C LYS A 48 -2.28 9.20 11.88
N SER A 49 -0.96 9.32 11.81
CA SER A 49 -0.18 9.36 10.58
C SER A 49 -0.14 8.04 9.82
N ILE A 50 -0.40 6.91 10.49
CA ILE A 50 -0.44 5.57 9.89
C ILE A 50 -1.47 4.74 10.65
N VAL A 51 -2.48 4.21 9.94
CA VAL A 51 -3.40 3.20 10.47
C VAL A 51 -3.22 1.95 9.63
N PHE A 52 -2.70 0.89 10.25
CA PHE A 52 -2.84 -0.47 9.74
C PHE A 52 -4.14 -1.01 10.33
N GLU A 53 -5.21 -1.01 9.55
CA GLU A 53 -6.43 -1.71 9.93
C GLU A 53 -6.43 -3.02 9.16
N CYS A 54 -6.11 -4.11 9.85
CA CYS A 54 -6.50 -5.43 9.38
C CYS A 54 -8.01 -5.52 9.64
N VAL A 55 -8.82 -5.19 8.63
CA VAL A 55 -10.25 -5.53 8.71
C VAL A 55 -10.29 -7.06 8.69
N GLU A 56 -10.88 -7.68 9.71
CA GLU A 56 -11.01 -9.15 9.75
C GLU A 56 -11.55 -9.67 8.41
N GLY A 57 -10.73 -10.43 7.70
CA GLY A 57 -11.05 -11.01 6.39
C GLY A 57 -10.57 -10.22 5.16
N SER A 58 -9.97 -9.04 5.31
CA SER A 58 -9.31 -8.33 4.20
C SER A 58 -7.80 -8.27 4.39
N HIS A 59 -7.06 -8.48 3.30
CA HIS A 59 -5.61 -8.40 3.29
C HIS A 59 -5.16 -6.98 3.65
N GLU A 60 -4.31 -6.86 4.67
CA GLU A 60 -3.55 -5.68 5.12
C GLU A 60 -3.81 -4.39 4.30
N GLU A 61 -4.84 -3.65 4.71
CA GLU A 61 -5.10 -2.31 4.20
C GLU A 61 -4.26 -1.29 4.96
N TYR A 62 -3.80 -0.27 4.26
CA TYR A 62 -3.01 0.80 4.85
C TYR A 62 -3.61 2.16 4.55
N LEU A 63 -3.61 3.01 5.57
CA LEU A 63 -3.99 4.42 5.49
C LEU A 63 -2.83 5.28 5.97
N ILE A 64 -2.33 6.15 5.08
CA ILE A 64 -1.19 7.02 5.33
C ILE A 64 -1.65 8.48 5.20
N LYS A 65 -1.36 9.31 6.21
CA LYS A 65 -1.53 10.78 6.10
C LYS A 65 -0.18 11.42 5.80
N ARG A 66 -0.06 12.07 4.64
CA ARG A 66 1.15 12.80 4.26
C ARG A 66 1.22 14.10 5.07
N VAL A 67 2.27 14.23 5.87
CA VAL A 67 2.47 15.34 6.84
C VAL A 67 2.52 16.70 6.16
N LYS A 68 3.03 16.77 4.92
CA LYS A 68 3.30 18.04 4.24
C LYS A 68 2.03 18.77 3.76
N ASP A 69 0.98 18.03 3.38
CA ASP A 69 -0.12 18.60 2.60
C ASP A 69 -1.48 17.94 2.88
N ASN A 70 -1.62 17.27 4.03
CA ASN A 70 -2.88 16.69 4.48
C ASN A 70 -3.53 15.71 3.49
N VAL A 71 -2.77 15.12 2.57
CA VAL A 71 -3.27 14.08 1.68
C VAL A 71 -3.31 12.75 2.42
N ILE A 72 -4.45 12.07 2.38
CA ILE A 72 -4.59 10.66 2.76
C ILE A 72 -4.33 9.81 1.52
N ILE A 73 -3.54 8.75 1.71
CA ILE A 73 -3.36 7.67 0.75
C ILE A 73 -3.93 6.41 1.39
N PHE A 74 -4.86 5.77 0.68
CA PHE A 74 -5.47 4.52 1.12
C PHE A 74 -5.24 3.45 0.06
N GLY A 75 -4.78 2.27 0.49
CA GLY A 75 -4.40 1.19 -0.40
C GLY A 75 -4.46 -0.18 0.25
N GLY A 76 -4.20 -1.21 -0.55
CA GLY A 76 -4.09 -2.60 -0.09
C GLY A 76 -5.17 -3.55 -0.60
N CYS A 77 -6.29 -3.04 -1.15
CA CYS A 77 -7.47 -3.78 -1.68
C CYS A 77 -7.20 -4.73 -2.88
N ARG A 78 -6.16 -5.56 -2.79
CA ARG A 78 -5.75 -6.54 -3.80
C ARG A 78 -6.83 -7.59 -4.07
N HIS A 79 -7.67 -7.88 -3.09
CA HIS A 79 -8.79 -8.83 -3.23
C HIS A 79 -9.89 -8.34 -4.18
N ALA A 80 -9.99 -7.04 -4.41
CA ALA A 80 -11.01 -6.45 -5.29
C ALA A 80 -10.59 -6.42 -6.76
N ALA A 81 -9.35 -6.82 -7.07
CA ALA A 81 -8.83 -6.88 -8.43
C ALA A 81 -9.41 -8.08 -9.17
N ASN A 82 -9.68 -7.92 -10.47
CA ASN A 82 -10.15 -9.02 -11.31
C ASN A 82 -8.96 -9.91 -11.72
N GLY A 83 -8.97 -11.18 -11.27
CA GLY A 83 -7.89 -12.15 -11.53
C GLY A 83 -6.83 -12.19 -10.41
N GLU A 84 -5.78 -12.99 -10.59
CA GLU A 84 -4.63 -12.92 -9.70
C GLU A 84 -3.85 -11.66 -10.09
N ALA A 85 -3.83 -10.64 -9.24
CA ALA A 85 -3.03 -9.40 -9.38
C ALA A 85 -1.50 -9.66 -9.36
N LEU A 86 -1.10 -10.83 -9.85
CA LEU A 86 0.15 -11.54 -9.80
C LEU A 86 0.78 -11.49 -11.20
N ASN A 87 2.08 -11.21 -11.27
CA ASN A 87 2.84 -11.10 -12.51
C ASN A 87 2.35 -9.99 -13.46
N ILE A 88 1.55 -9.05 -12.97
CA ILE A 88 1.17 -7.84 -13.71
C ILE A 88 2.30 -6.81 -13.51
N VAL A 89 3.09 -6.61 -14.56
CA VAL A 89 4.21 -5.65 -14.58
C VAL A 89 3.77 -4.30 -15.13
N ASP A 90 2.73 -4.26 -15.97
CA ASP A 90 2.13 -3.03 -16.46
C ASP A 90 0.91 -2.63 -15.60
N ASP A 91 1.08 -1.58 -14.80
CA ASP A 91 0.07 -0.97 -13.94
C ASP A 91 -0.44 0.37 -14.49
N SER A 92 -0.45 0.53 -15.82
CA SER A 92 -0.88 1.80 -16.44
C SER A 92 -2.39 2.04 -16.40
N THR A 93 -3.19 1.04 -16.01
CA THR A 93 -4.65 1.12 -15.99
C THR A 93 -5.18 1.13 -14.56
N ILE A 94 -6.27 1.85 -14.33
CA ILE A 94 -7.00 1.84 -13.06
C ILE A 94 -8.13 0.82 -13.14
N GLU A 95 -8.22 -0.06 -12.16
CA GLU A 95 -9.33 -1.00 -12.04
C GLU A 95 -10.47 -0.35 -11.26
N THR A 96 -11.59 -0.16 -11.95
CA THR A 96 -12.79 0.52 -11.42
C THR A 96 -13.36 -0.19 -10.18
N ASN A 97 -13.36 -1.53 -10.16
CA ASN A 97 -13.84 -2.31 -9.00
C ASN A 97 -13.00 -2.05 -7.76
N VAL A 98 -11.67 -2.07 -7.91
CA VAL A 98 -10.72 -1.75 -6.83
C VAL A 98 -10.90 -0.31 -6.36
N THR A 99 -11.12 0.65 -7.27
CA THR A 99 -11.40 2.05 -6.93
C THR A 99 -12.66 2.19 -6.09
N HIS A 100 -13.75 1.56 -6.50
CA HIS A 100 -15.01 1.62 -5.76
C HIS A 100 -14.89 1.01 -4.37
N GLU A 101 -14.18 -0.12 -4.24
CA GLU A 101 -13.98 -0.76 -2.95
C GLU A 101 -13.09 0.09 -2.02
N LEU A 102 -11.96 0.61 -2.53
CA LEU A 102 -11.10 1.52 -1.78
C LEU A 102 -11.87 2.76 -1.30
N ALA A 103 -12.70 3.36 -2.16
CA ALA A 103 -13.49 4.54 -1.82
C ALA A 103 -14.53 4.23 -0.74
N ARG A 104 -15.22 3.10 -0.87
CA ARG A 104 -16.24 2.63 0.09
C ARG A 104 -15.63 2.39 1.47
N GLN A 105 -14.46 1.76 1.52
CA GLN A 105 -13.77 1.49 2.78
C GLN A 105 -13.23 2.77 3.42
N LEU A 106 -12.61 3.65 2.63
CA LEU A 106 -12.09 4.93 3.14
C LEU A 106 -13.22 5.78 3.75
N ASP A 107 -14.37 5.88 3.08
CA ASP A 107 -15.55 6.58 3.62
C ASP A 107 -16.02 5.96 4.94
N ARG A 108 -16.05 4.63 5.05
CA ARG A 108 -16.38 3.93 6.30
C ARG A 108 -15.37 4.23 7.42
N LEU A 109 -14.07 4.29 7.11
CA LEU A 109 -13.02 4.60 8.08
C LEU A 109 -13.13 6.03 8.61
N LEU A 110 -13.39 6.99 7.72
CA LEU A 110 -13.52 8.40 8.07
C LEU A 110 -14.79 8.71 8.86
N ARG A 111 -15.89 7.97 8.61
CA ARG A 111 -17.16 8.14 9.35
C ARG A 111 -17.19 7.46 10.71
N ARG A 112 -16.28 6.52 10.99
CA ARG A 112 -16.25 5.85 12.29
C ARG A 112 -15.79 6.85 13.35
N PRO A 113 -16.55 7.07 14.45
CA PRO A 113 -15.99 7.75 15.61
C PRO A 113 -14.74 6.95 16.02
N GLN A 114 -13.61 7.63 16.20
CA GLN A 114 -12.34 6.97 16.54
C GLN A 114 -12.43 6.35 17.95
N ILE A 115 -13.06 5.18 18.07
CA ILE A 115 -13.10 4.38 19.29
C ILE A 115 -11.85 3.51 19.30
N PHE A 116 -10.69 4.09 19.59
CA PHE A 116 -9.51 3.31 19.95
C PHE A 116 -8.73 4.05 21.04
N ASP A 117 -9.28 4.04 22.25
CA ASP A 117 -8.46 4.01 23.47
C ASP A 117 -7.74 2.66 23.48
N ILE A 118 -6.51 2.65 22.97
CA ILE A 118 -5.58 1.58 23.33
C ILE A 118 -5.32 1.78 24.81
N LYS A 119 -5.98 0.98 25.66
CA LYS A 119 -5.68 0.92 27.09
C LYS A 119 -4.17 0.79 27.23
N SER A 120 -3.53 1.84 27.73
CA SER A 120 -2.16 1.77 28.21
C SER A 120 -2.10 0.64 29.22
N GLY A 121 -1.27 -0.37 28.92
CA GLY A 121 -1.09 -1.52 29.77
C GLY A 121 -0.77 -1.06 31.19
N ASN A 122 -1.66 -1.44 32.10
CA ASN A 122 -1.56 -1.23 33.53
C ASN A 122 -0.25 -1.85 34.03
N THR A 123 0.75 -1.02 34.34
CA THR A 123 1.97 -1.45 35.02
C THR A 123 1.63 -1.72 36.48
N ASN A 124 1.18 -2.95 36.76
CA ASN A 124 1.09 -3.44 38.14
C ASN A 124 2.52 -3.60 38.68
N SER A 125 3.00 -2.54 39.34
CA SER A 125 3.99 -2.62 40.40
C SER A 125 3.44 -3.53 41.51
N LYS A 126 3.79 -4.82 41.49
CA LYS A 126 3.76 -5.63 42.71
C LYS A 126 5.09 -5.44 43.43
N LYS A 127 5.04 -4.61 44.47
CA LYS A 127 5.89 -4.75 45.65
C LYS A 127 5.64 -6.13 46.26
N THR A 128 6.69 -6.91 46.38
CA THR A 128 6.96 -7.84 47.49
C THR A 128 8.46 -8.08 47.49
#